data_AF-A0A2V6DRR9-F1
#
_entry.id   AF-A0A2V6DRR9-F1
#
_cell.length_a   1.000
_cell.length_b   1.000
_cell.length_c   1.000
_cell.angle_alpha   90.00
_cell.angle_beta   90.00
_cell.angle_gamma   90.00
#
_symmetry.space_group_name_H-M   'P 1'
#
loop_
_entity.id
_entity.type
_entity.pdbx_description
1 polymer ?
#
loop_
_entity_poly.entity_id
_entity_poly.type
_entity_poly.pdbx_seq_one_letter_code
_entity_poly.pdbx_strand_id
1 'polypeptide(L)'
;TQEKHHQQAKPGKRQKSPDAVQNQPVETAPVPANVEAAKAEQKPGDLEKSQAVLSKLKDLEFHSRANIETLAELSLTIEEELKQREFAEAIGALYSAQDVFHSKIAAFIETYQTKCESLK
;
A
#
# COMPACT_ATOMS: atom_id res chain seq x y z
N THR A 1 20.59 12.71 31.99
CA THR A 1 20.51 14.06 32.56
C THR A 1 20.87 15.07 31.49
N GLN A 2 20.08 16.17 31.41
CA GLN A 2 20.18 17.36 30.51
C GLN A 2 19.72 17.08 29.07
N GLU A 3 18.51 17.44 28.60
CA GLU A 3 17.61 18.60 28.74
C GLU A 3 18.10 19.92 28.08
N LYS A 4 17.31 20.34 27.07
CA LYS A 4 17.03 21.69 26.54
C LYS A 4 18.16 22.58 26.00
N HIS A 5 17.86 23.19 24.85
CA HIS A 5 17.71 24.65 24.76
C HIS A 5 16.63 25.06 23.75
N HIS A 6 15.67 25.82 24.25
CA HIS A 6 14.69 26.64 23.51
C HIS A 6 15.39 27.82 22.84
N GLN A 7 14.82 28.35 21.76
CA GLN A 7 14.64 29.81 21.62
C GLN A 7 13.50 30.17 20.65
N GLN A 8 12.56 30.95 21.17
CA GLN A 8 11.49 31.67 20.45
C GLN A 8 12.04 32.96 19.82
N ALA A 9 11.41 33.44 18.74
CA ALA A 9 10.75 34.77 18.69
C ALA A 9 10.27 35.14 17.26
N LYS A 10 9.00 35.57 17.13
CA LYS A 10 8.49 36.46 16.06
C LYS A 10 8.80 37.92 16.48
N PRO A 11 8.80 38.97 15.62
CA PRO A 11 7.55 39.60 15.13
C PRO A 11 7.66 40.37 13.78
N GLY A 12 6.53 40.80 13.20
CA GLY A 12 6.55 41.80 12.13
C GLY A 12 5.23 42.04 11.40
N LYS A 13 4.33 42.84 12.01
CA LYS A 13 3.17 43.48 11.35
C LYS A 13 3.65 44.56 10.36
N ARG A 14 2.96 44.71 9.22
CA ARG A 14 2.61 46.03 8.66
C ARG A 14 1.43 45.96 7.69
N GLN A 15 0.38 46.72 8.03
CA GLN A 15 -0.80 47.06 7.22
C GLN A 15 -0.43 47.77 5.90
N LYS A 16 -1.27 47.58 4.88
CA LYS A 16 -2.03 48.66 4.19
C LYS A 16 -2.98 48.08 3.13
N SER A 17 -4.28 48.21 3.37
CA SER A 17 -5.33 48.44 2.33
C SER A 17 -5.23 49.92 1.87
N PRO A 18 -5.94 50.44 0.84
CA PRO A 18 -7.26 50.06 0.27
C PRO A 18 -7.21 49.88 -1.27
N ASP A 19 -8.23 49.35 -1.95
CA ASP A 19 -9.34 50.13 -2.50
C ASP A 19 -10.47 49.23 -3.01
N ALA A 20 -11.67 49.81 -3.05
CA ALA A 20 -12.94 49.16 -3.25
C ALA A 20 -13.44 49.21 -4.71
N VAL A 21 -14.61 48.59 -4.94
CA VAL A 21 -15.51 48.68 -6.12
C VAL A 21 -15.14 47.65 -7.22
N GLN A 22 -16.00 46.73 -7.70
CA GLN A 22 -17.42 46.82 -8.01
C GLN A 22 -18.06 45.43 -8.16
N ASN A 23 -19.32 45.29 -7.73
CA ASN A 23 -20.21 44.18 -8.02
C ASN A 23 -20.54 44.07 -9.52
N GLN A 24 -20.57 42.84 -10.07
CA GLN A 24 -21.60 42.37 -11.01
C GLN A 24 -21.73 40.84 -10.95
N PRO A 25 -22.95 40.28 -10.77
CA PRO A 25 -23.28 38.91 -11.09
C PRO A 25 -23.90 38.86 -12.50
N VAL A 26 -23.33 38.07 -13.41
CA VAL A 26 -23.99 37.70 -14.67
C VAL A 26 -24.16 36.18 -14.71
N GLU A 27 -25.43 35.81 -14.79
CA GLU A 27 -25.99 34.48 -14.94
C GLU A 27 -25.89 33.98 -16.40
N THR A 28 -25.96 32.65 -16.56
CA THR A 28 -26.25 31.86 -17.77
C THR A 28 -25.13 31.54 -18.80
N ALA A 29 -24.63 30.30 -18.75
CA ALA A 29 -24.91 29.25 -19.75
C ALA A 29 -24.16 27.93 -19.40
N PRO A 30 -24.76 26.74 -19.62
CA PRO A 30 -24.12 25.46 -19.31
C PRO A 30 -23.14 25.08 -20.42
N VAL A 31 -21.86 24.90 -20.08
CA VAL A 31 -20.87 24.33 -21.01
C VAL A 31 -20.96 22.80 -20.90
N PRO A 32 -21.10 22.08 -22.02
CA PRO A 32 -21.31 20.64 -22.03
C PRO A 32 -20.05 19.88 -21.63
N ALA A 33 -20.28 18.68 -21.09
CA ALA A 33 -19.36 17.62 -20.75
C ALA A 33 -17.94 17.74 -21.35
N ASN A 34 -16.96 18.09 -20.50
CA ASN A 34 -15.62 17.55 -20.67
C ASN A 34 -15.45 16.42 -19.67
N VAL A 35 -15.69 15.19 -20.15
CA VAL A 35 -15.18 13.98 -19.51
C VAL A 35 -13.67 13.98 -19.78
N GLU A 36 -12.95 14.92 -19.17
CA GLU A 36 -11.53 14.77 -18.95
C GLU A 36 -11.42 13.72 -17.87
N ALA A 37 -11.26 12.47 -18.33
CA ALA A 37 -10.62 11.44 -17.56
C ALA A 37 -9.47 12.10 -16.80
N ALA A 38 -9.64 12.18 -15.48
CA ALA A 38 -8.58 12.62 -14.60
C ALA A 38 -7.40 11.69 -14.86
N LYS A 39 -6.49 12.11 -15.74
CA LYS A 39 -5.08 11.77 -15.65
C LYS A 39 -4.71 12.25 -14.26
N ALA A 40 -4.81 11.37 -13.27
CA ALA A 40 -4.19 11.59 -11.99
C ALA A 40 -2.74 11.95 -12.33
N GLU A 41 -2.37 13.22 -12.13
CA GLU A 41 -1.01 13.70 -12.32
C GLU A 41 -0.11 12.80 -11.46
N GLN A 42 0.63 11.90 -12.11
CA GLN A 42 1.63 11.08 -11.43
C GLN A 42 2.60 12.04 -10.77
N LYS A 43 2.75 11.93 -9.46
CA LYS A 43 3.68 12.75 -8.71
C LYS A 43 5.09 12.21 -8.93
N PRO A 44 6.11 13.09 -8.99
CA PRO A 44 7.50 12.67 -8.90
C PRO A 44 7.68 11.76 -7.66
N GLY A 45 8.22 10.56 -7.85
CA GLY A 45 8.40 9.57 -6.78
C GLY A 45 7.35 8.46 -6.69
N ASP A 46 6.27 8.49 -7.47
CA ASP A 46 5.24 7.43 -7.42
C ASP A 46 5.76 6.09 -7.96
N LEU A 47 6.65 6.12 -8.95
CA LEU A 47 7.30 4.92 -9.48
C LEU A 47 8.24 4.29 -8.43
N GLU A 48 9.14 5.06 -7.81
CA GLU A 48 10.04 4.52 -6.79
C GLU A 48 9.29 3.93 -5.59
N LYS A 49 8.23 4.61 -5.13
CA LYS A 49 7.37 4.08 -4.05
C LYS A 49 6.69 2.78 -4.46
N SER A 50 6.17 2.70 -5.69
CA SER A 50 5.52 1.50 -6.19
C SER A 50 6.53 0.35 -6.32
N GLN A 51 7.76 0.62 -6.77
CA GLN A 51 8.83 -0.38 -6.81
C GLN A 51 9.18 -0.90 -5.41
N ALA A 52 9.26 -0.02 -4.40
CA ALA A 52 9.51 -0.43 -3.02
C ALA A 52 8.40 -1.34 -2.46
N VAL A 53 7.13 -1.07 -2.81
CA VAL A 53 6.00 -1.95 -2.47
C VAL A 53 6.14 -3.30 -3.20
N LEU A 54 6.45 -3.29 -4.49
CA LEU A 54 6.64 -4.51 -5.29
C LEU A 54 7.75 -5.40 -4.71
N SER A 55 8.87 -4.82 -4.26
CA SER A 55 9.93 -5.57 -3.58
C SER A 55 9.43 -6.28 -2.33
N LYS A 56 8.69 -5.57 -1.46
CA LYS A 56 8.13 -6.18 -0.24
C LYS A 56 7.12 -7.29 -0.54
N LEU A 57 6.32 -7.15 -1.58
CA LEU A 57 5.38 -8.20 -2.00
C LEU A 57 6.13 -9.45 -2.46
N LYS A 58 7.21 -9.29 -3.23
CA LYS A 58 8.08 -10.41 -3.66
C LYS A 58 8.75 -11.09 -2.47
N ASP A 59 9.21 -10.34 -1.47
CA ASP A 59 9.76 -10.93 -0.24
C ASP A 59 8.69 -11.77 0.49
N LEU A 60 7.45 -11.27 0.58
CA LEU A 60 6.34 -12.02 1.18
C LEU A 60 5.99 -13.30 0.41
N GLU A 61 6.01 -13.27 -0.93
CA GLU A 61 5.77 -14.44 -1.77
C GLU A 61 6.88 -15.49 -1.60
N PHE A 62 8.14 -15.05 -1.54
CA PHE A 62 9.28 -15.91 -1.28
C PHE A 62 9.16 -16.62 0.07
N HIS A 63 8.88 -15.87 1.14
CA HIS A 63 8.66 -16.45 2.46
C HIS A 63 7.43 -17.36 2.51
N SER A 64 6.39 -17.04 1.75
CA SER A 64 5.19 -17.87 1.66
C SER A 64 5.51 -19.27 1.16
N ARG A 65 6.40 -19.40 0.18
CA ARG A 65 6.83 -20.70 -0.34
C ARG A 65 7.54 -21.54 0.73
N ALA A 66 8.48 -20.93 1.46
CA ALA A 66 9.17 -21.59 2.56
C ALA A 66 8.21 -22.02 3.69
N ASN A 67 7.16 -21.23 3.94
CA ASN A 67 6.13 -21.59 4.91
C ASN A 67 5.32 -22.81 4.48
N ILE A 68 4.99 -22.97 3.19
CA ILE A 68 4.29 -24.17 2.67
C ILE A 68 5.14 -25.41 2.93
N GLU A 69 6.43 -25.36 2.59
CA GLU A 69 7.37 -26.46 2.81
C GLU A 69 7.47 -26.81 4.30
N THR A 70 7.61 -25.80 5.15
CA THR A 70 7.66 -25.97 6.62
C THR A 70 6.37 -26.58 7.17
N LEU A 71 5.20 -26.11 6.72
CA LEU A 71 3.91 -26.63 7.18
C LEU A 71 3.68 -28.07 6.72
N ALA A 72 4.15 -28.45 5.54
CA ALA A 72 4.10 -29.84 5.06
C ALA A 72 4.96 -30.76 5.95
N GLU A 73 6.18 -30.35 6.27
CA GLU A 73 7.07 -31.09 7.17
C GLU A 73 6.46 -31.24 8.57
N LEU A 74 5.96 -30.15 9.16
CA LEU A 74 5.29 -30.18 10.46
C LEU A 74 4.05 -31.08 10.46
N SER A 75 3.25 -31.05 9.39
CA SER A 75 2.07 -31.93 9.26
C SER A 75 2.49 -33.40 9.28
N LEU A 76 3.54 -33.77 8.52
CA LEU A 76 4.07 -35.13 8.51
C LEU A 76 4.58 -35.56 9.88
N THR A 77 5.38 -34.73 10.55
CA THR A 77 5.93 -35.07 11.87
C THR A 77 4.81 -35.21 12.91
N ILE A 78 3.82 -34.33 12.92
CA ILE A 78 2.68 -34.39 13.85
C ILE A 78 1.86 -35.68 13.64
N GLU A 79 1.49 -35.98 12.40
CA GLU A 79 0.58 -37.08 12.08
C GLU A 79 1.27 -38.44 12.10
N GLU A 80 2.47 -38.53 11.53
CA GLU A 80 3.13 -39.80 11.26
C GLU A 80 4.21 -40.16 12.26
N GLU A 81 4.98 -39.20 12.79
CA GLU A 81 6.04 -39.49 13.75
C GLU A 81 5.52 -39.45 15.19
N LEU A 82 4.83 -38.37 15.56
CA LEU A 82 4.32 -38.15 16.92
C LEU A 82 2.95 -38.78 17.15
N LYS A 83 2.22 -39.15 16.08
CA LYS A 83 0.86 -39.69 16.12
C LYS A 83 -0.15 -38.81 16.88
N GLN A 84 0.05 -37.49 16.89
CA GLN A 84 -0.78 -36.50 17.58
C GLN A 84 -1.94 -36.05 16.68
N ARG A 85 -2.86 -36.98 16.41
CA ARG A 85 -3.95 -36.79 15.44
C ARG A 85 -4.92 -35.67 15.84
N GLU A 86 -4.97 -35.28 17.09
CA GLU A 86 -5.78 -34.16 17.57
C GLU A 86 -5.38 -32.80 16.93
N PHE A 87 -4.17 -32.69 16.39
CA PHE A 87 -3.70 -31.46 15.72
C PHE A 87 -3.73 -31.53 14.19
N ALA A 88 -4.01 -32.70 13.59
CA ALA A 88 -3.95 -32.94 12.14
C ALA A 88 -4.85 -31.98 11.35
N GLU A 89 -6.08 -31.78 11.82
CA GLU A 89 -7.02 -30.86 11.17
C GLU A 89 -6.54 -29.41 11.23
N ALA A 90 -6.02 -28.98 12.38
CA ALA A 90 -5.56 -27.61 12.57
C ALA A 90 -4.33 -27.31 11.71
N ILE A 91 -3.34 -28.20 11.64
CA ILE A 91 -2.13 -28.01 10.82
C ILE A 91 -2.46 -28.09 9.32
N GLY A 92 -3.36 -29.00 8.92
CA GLY A 92 -3.85 -29.10 7.54
C GLY A 92 -4.60 -27.84 7.09
N ALA A 93 -5.37 -27.22 7.98
CA ALA A 93 -6.03 -25.94 7.72
C ALA A 93 -5.02 -24.80 7.54
N LEU A 94 -3.96 -24.76 8.38
CA LEU A 94 -2.87 -23.78 8.24
C LEU A 94 -2.13 -23.95 6.91
N TYR A 95 -1.77 -25.18 6.55
CA TYR A 95 -1.15 -25.49 5.25
C TYR A 95 -2.02 -24.99 4.10
N SER A 96 -3.31 -25.35 4.09
CA SER A 96 -4.26 -24.96 3.05
C SER A 96 -4.42 -23.44 2.95
N ALA A 97 -4.48 -22.74 4.09
CA ALA A 97 -4.55 -21.28 4.12
C ALA A 97 -3.27 -20.64 3.55
N GLN A 98 -2.09 -21.21 3.82
CA GLN A 98 -0.81 -20.73 3.29
C GLN A 98 -0.71 -20.93 1.78
N ASP A 99 -1.16 -22.07 1.26
CA ASP A 99 -1.19 -22.35 -0.19
C ASP A 99 -2.11 -21.37 -0.94
N VAL A 100 -3.29 -21.11 -0.38
CA VAL A 100 -4.21 -20.09 -0.91
C VAL A 100 -3.60 -18.69 -0.85
N PHE A 101 -2.92 -18.34 0.24
CA PHE A 101 -2.22 -17.07 0.37
C PHE A 101 -1.13 -16.92 -0.71
N HIS A 102 -0.30 -17.95 -0.90
CA HIS A 102 0.77 -17.97 -1.91
C HIS A 102 0.22 -17.73 -3.32
N SER A 103 -0.84 -18.47 -3.68
CA SER A 103 -1.50 -18.31 -4.98
C SER A 103 -2.02 -16.88 -5.20
N LYS A 104 -2.63 -16.29 -4.16
CA LYS A 104 -3.19 -14.92 -4.24
C LYS A 104 -2.10 -13.86 -4.31
N ILE A 105 -1.02 -13.98 -3.54
CA ILE A 105 0.05 -12.99 -3.55
C ILE A 105 0.83 -13.03 -4.87
N ALA A 106 1.04 -14.22 -5.46
CA ALA A 106 1.65 -14.34 -6.78
C ALA A 106 0.82 -13.62 -7.85
N ALA A 107 -0.48 -13.88 -7.93
CA ALA A 107 -1.38 -13.21 -8.88
C ALA A 107 -1.45 -11.68 -8.65
N PHE A 108 -1.42 -11.25 -7.39
CA PHE A 108 -1.39 -9.83 -7.05
C PHE A 108 -0.08 -9.16 -7.49
N ILE A 109 1.07 -9.83 -7.32
CA ILE A 109 2.38 -9.34 -7.77
C ILE A 109 2.39 -9.13 -9.28
N GLU A 110 1.85 -10.07 -10.06
CA GLU A 110 1.76 -9.94 -11.52
C GLU A 110 0.97 -8.69 -11.91
N THR A 111 -0.22 -8.53 -11.33
CA THR A 111 -1.10 -7.37 -11.60
C THR A 111 -0.42 -6.05 -11.18
N TYR A 112 0.24 -6.04 -10.02
CA TYR A 112 0.92 -4.86 -9.50
C TYR A 112 2.16 -4.51 -10.32
N GLN A 113 2.88 -5.51 -10.86
CA GLN A 113 4.02 -5.30 -11.74
C GLN A 113 3.59 -4.62 -13.04
N THR A 114 2.48 -5.04 -13.66
CA THR A 114 1.89 -4.33 -14.82
C THR A 114 1.56 -2.88 -14.48
N LYS A 115 1.04 -2.61 -13.27
CA LYS A 115 0.81 -1.24 -12.81
C LYS A 115 2.12 -0.45 -12.73
N CYS A 116 3.18 -1.00 -12.13
CA CYS A 116 4.49 -0.35 -12.08
C CYS A 116 5.06 -0.05 -13.48
N GLU A 117 4.87 -0.95 -14.44
CA GLU A 117 5.30 -0.75 -15.82
C GLU A 117 4.53 0.38 -16.52
N SER A 118 3.23 0.54 -16.23
CA SER A 118 2.44 1.68 -16.73
C SER A 118 2.84 3.04 -16.17
N LEU A 119 3.67 3.07 -15.12
CA LEU A 119 4.16 4.29 -14.47
C LEU A 119 5.58 4.68 -14.96
N LYS A 120 6.25 3.82 -15.75
CA LYS A 120 7.56 4.08 -16.36
C LYS A 120 7.43 4.99 -17.58
#